data_AF-A0AAU9V6S1-F1
#
_entry.id   AF-A0AAU9V6S1-F1
#
_cell.length_a   1.000
_cell.length_b   1.000
_cell.length_c   1.000
_cell.angle_alpha   90.00
_cell.angle_beta   90.00
_cell.angle_gamma   90.00
#
_symmetry.space_group_name_H-M   'P 1'
#
loop_
_entity.id
_entity.type
_entity.pdbx_description
1 polymer ?
#
loop_
_entity_poly.entity_id
_entity_poly.type
_entity_poly.pdbx_seq_one_letter_code
_entity_poly.pdbx_strand_id
1 'polypeptide(L)'
;MSTEYEYLIGLNPGTLKEHHIVGLLIYTDGSKIDGKVGAALTWWDQGRESFRHGEKERSVNILSDSTSSFNLLKSPSATHLLAIDLKRCIRQMREENKSVQFFWLKARVG
;
A
#
# COMPACT_ATOMS: atom_id res chain seq x y z
N MET A 1 11.23 -12.20 1.76
CA MET A 1 10.45 -11.24 2.58
C MET A 1 9.07 -11.85 2.80
N SER A 2 8.66 -12.13 4.04
CA SER A 2 7.24 -12.42 4.28
C SER A 2 6.45 -11.12 4.14
N THR A 3 5.36 -11.17 3.37
CA THR A 3 4.46 -10.02 3.12
C THR A 3 3.10 -10.39 3.69
N GLU A 4 2.99 -10.42 5.01
CA GLU A 4 1.71 -10.59 5.69
C GLU A 4 0.87 -9.31 5.51
N TYR A 5 -0.45 -9.46 5.38
CA TYR A 5 -1.39 -8.35 5.24
C TYR A 5 -2.59 -8.53 6.16
N GLU A 6 -3.18 -7.42 6.58
CA GLU A 6 -4.42 -7.39 7.34
C GLU A 6 -5.61 -7.06 6.43
N TYR A 7 -6.77 -7.67 6.66
CA TYR A 7 -7.97 -7.44 5.83
C TYR A 7 -8.83 -6.30 6.37
N LEU A 8 -9.21 -5.36 5.51
CA LEU A 8 -10.02 -4.18 5.86
C LEU A 8 -11.30 -4.11 5.02
N ILE A 9 -12.43 -3.81 5.68
CA ILE A 9 -13.76 -3.66 5.04
C ILE A 9 -13.94 -2.28 4.36
N GLY A 10 -13.07 -1.31 4.65
CA GLY A 10 -13.02 0.00 3.99
C GLY A 10 -12.11 0.99 4.69
N LEU A 11 -12.01 2.23 4.19
CA LEU A 11 -11.15 3.29 4.73
C LEU A 11 -11.92 4.46 5.35
N ASN A 12 -12.98 4.15 6.08
CA ASN A 12 -13.65 5.20 6.85
C ASN A 12 -12.73 5.69 8.00
N PRO A 13 -12.95 6.90 8.55
CA PRO A 13 -12.13 7.44 9.63
C PRO A 13 -12.02 6.52 10.86
N GLY A 14 -13.03 5.69 11.13
CA GLY A 14 -13.01 4.70 12.21
C GLY A 14 -11.97 3.61 11.97
N THR A 15 -11.96 3.00 10.77
CA THR A 15 -10.96 1.99 10.40
C THR A 15 -9.54 2.55 10.38
N LEU A 16 -9.35 3.78 9.88
CA LEU A 16 -8.04 4.43 9.89
C LEU A 16 -7.53 4.63 11.33
N LYS A 17 -8.42 5.01 12.26
CA LYS A 17 -8.08 5.22 13.66
C LYS A 17 -7.81 3.91 14.40
N GLU A 18 -8.62 2.88 14.19
CA GLU A 18 -8.49 1.56 14.81
C GLU A 18 -7.15 0.91 14.46
N HIS A 19 -6.80 0.89 13.17
CA HIS A 19 -5.57 0.26 12.69
C HIS A 19 -4.36 1.20 12.71
N HIS A 20 -4.49 2.40 13.31
CA HIS A 20 -3.44 3.42 13.39
C HIS A 20 -2.75 3.68 12.03
N ILE A 21 -3.56 3.75 10.96
CA ILE A 21 -3.07 3.93 9.59
C ILE A 21 -2.69 5.41 9.41
N VAL A 22 -1.40 5.69 9.59
CA VAL A 22 -0.79 7.01 9.39
C VAL A 22 0.39 6.94 8.42
N GLY A 23 0.57 7.99 7.61
CA GLY A 23 1.68 8.12 6.67
C GLY A 23 1.29 7.92 5.20
N LEU A 24 2.25 7.45 4.40
CA LEU A 24 2.08 7.23 2.97
C LEU A 24 1.16 6.03 2.70
N LEU A 25 0.11 6.24 1.89
CA LEU A 25 -0.80 5.23 1.37
C LEU A 25 -0.60 5.08 -0.14
N ILE A 26 -0.26 3.87 -0.58
CA ILE A 26 -0.18 3.50 -2.00
C ILE A 26 -1.40 2.66 -2.33
N TYR A 27 -2.19 3.08 -3.33
CA TYR A 27 -3.27 2.32 -3.93
C TYR A 27 -2.83 1.79 -5.29
N THR A 28 -3.11 0.52 -5.55
CA THR A 28 -2.94 -0.07 -6.88
C THR A 28 -4.27 -0.63 -7.32
N ASP A 29 -4.82 -0.12 -8.42
CA ASP A 29 -5.94 -0.77 -9.08
C ASP A 29 -5.38 -1.81 -10.07
N GLY A 30 -5.89 -3.03 -9.99
CA GLY A 30 -5.54 -4.10 -10.93
C GLY A 30 -6.19 -3.94 -12.31
N SER A 31 -7.10 -2.97 -12.49
CA SER A 31 -7.72 -2.69 -13.77
C SER A 31 -6.65 -2.24 -14.77
N LYS A 32 -6.45 -3.08 -15.80
CA LYS A 32 -5.58 -2.75 -16.92
C LYS A 32 -6.39 -1.95 -17.93
N ILE A 33 -6.02 -0.69 -18.14
CA ILE A 33 -6.51 0.11 -19.27
C ILE A 33 -5.35 0.21 -20.27
N ASP A 34 -5.56 -0.24 -21.50
CA ASP A 34 -4.54 -0.26 -22.56
C ASP A 34 -3.19 -0.90 -22.15
N GLY A 35 -3.27 -1.97 -21.35
CA GLY A 35 -2.09 -2.69 -20.86
C GLY A 35 -1.29 -1.96 -19.76
N LYS A 36 -1.77 -0.80 -19.29
CA LYS A 36 -1.19 -0.04 -18.18
C LYS A 36 -1.95 -0.31 -16.89
N VAL A 37 -1.23 -0.34 -15.77
CA VAL A 37 -1.79 -0.50 -14.42
C VAL A 37 -1.84 0.89 -13.76
N GLY A 38 -2.99 1.25 -13.21
CA GLY A 38 -3.16 2.47 -12.43
C GLY A 38 -2.62 2.33 -11.01
N ALA A 39 -1.89 3.34 -10.54
CA ALA A 39 -1.51 3.47 -9.14
C ALA A 39 -1.78 4.90 -8.67
N ALA A 40 -2.25 5.04 -7.43
CA ALA A 40 -2.44 6.33 -6.77
C ALA A 40 -1.64 6.37 -5.46
N LEU A 41 -1.14 7.55 -5.13
CA LEU A 41 -0.36 7.82 -3.93
C LEU A 41 -1.08 8.92 -3.16
N THR A 42 -1.34 8.69 -1.87
CA THR A 42 -1.93 9.71 -1.00
C THR A 42 -1.22 9.67 0.34
N TRP A 43 -1.19 10.79 1.05
CA TRP A 43 -0.65 10.82 2.41
C TRP A 43 -1.80 11.05 3.38
N TRP A 44 -1.84 10.30 4.48
CA TRP A 44 -2.88 10.45 5.50
C TRP A 44 -2.26 10.75 6.86
N ASP A 45 -2.80 11.77 7.53
CA ASP A 45 -2.48 12.10 8.91
C ASP A 45 -3.78 12.40 9.68
N GLN A 46 -3.91 11.84 10.89
CA GLN A 46 -5.10 11.98 11.74
C GLN A 46 -6.44 11.76 11.01
N GLY A 47 -6.51 10.78 10.10
CA GLY A 47 -7.72 10.46 9.35
C GLY A 47 -8.11 11.46 8.26
N ARG A 48 -7.16 12.30 7.81
CA ARG A 48 -7.34 13.24 6.69
C ARG A 48 -6.23 13.08 5.66
N GLU A 49 -6.61 13.18 4.39
CA GLU A 49 -5.63 13.28 3.32
C GLU A 49 -4.88 14.61 3.41
N SER A 50 -3.56 14.55 3.26
CA SER A 50 -2.64 15.69 3.31
C SER A 50 -1.77 15.71 2.06
N PHE A 51 -1.50 16.90 1.53
CA PHE A 51 -0.54 17.08 0.44
C PHE A 51 0.89 17.25 0.96
N ARG A 52 1.07 17.38 2.28
CA ARG A 52 2.37 17.52 2.93
C ARG A 52 2.88 16.15 3.33
N HIS A 53 4.00 15.75 2.74
CA HIS A 53 4.74 14.57 3.13
C HIS A 53 5.27 14.78 4.56
N GLY A 54 4.89 13.90 5.48
CA GLY A 54 5.46 13.91 6.83
C GLY A 54 6.87 13.36 6.78
N GLU A 55 7.88 14.24 6.69
CA GLU A 55 9.30 13.85 6.70
C GLU A 55 9.73 13.06 7.95
N LYS A 56 8.89 13.04 8.99
CA LYS A 56 9.16 12.38 10.29
C LYS A 56 8.48 11.03 10.47
N GLU A 57 7.63 10.60 9.53
CA GLU A 57 6.82 9.39 9.75
C GLU A 57 7.67 8.13 9.61
N ARG A 58 7.65 7.32 10.66
CA ARG A 58 8.32 6.02 10.70
C ARG A 58 7.44 4.90 10.16
N SER A 59 6.21 5.16 9.70
CA SER A 59 5.29 4.15 9.20
C SER A 59 4.83 4.45 7.77
N VAL A 60 4.78 3.40 6.95
CA VAL A 60 4.26 3.40 5.58
C VAL A 60 3.22 2.29 5.49
N ASN A 61 2.04 2.61 4.94
CA ASN A 61 0.95 1.65 4.79
C ASN A 61 0.69 1.44 3.29
N ILE A 62 0.71 0.20 2.84
CA ILE A 62 0.46 -0.16 1.44
C ILE A 62 -0.89 -0.85 1.37
N LEU A 63 -1.81 -0.30 0.57
CA LEU A 63 -3.18 -0.77 0.49
C LEU A 63 -3.52 -1.21 -0.92
N SER A 64 -4.08 -2.40 -1.05
CA SER A 64 -4.50 -2.91 -2.35
C SER A 64 -5.77 -3.69 -2.14
N ASP A 65 -6.71 -3.60 -3.07
CA ASP A 65 -7.88 -4.49 -3.14
C ASP A 65 -7.64 -5.69 -4.07
N SER A 66 -6.60 -5.60 -4.92
CA SER A 66 -6.13 -6.68 -5.76
C SER A 66 -5.33 -7.72 -4.96
N THR A 67 -5.89 -8.93 -4.83
CA THR A 67 -5.19 -10.10 -4.29
C THR A 67 -3.98 -10.50 -5.14
N SER A 68 -4.06 -10.29 -6.46
CA SER A 68 -2.95 -10.57 -7.38
C SER A 68 -1.72 -9.69 -7.11
N SER A 69 -1.91 -8.43 -6.69
CA SER A 69 -0.82 -7.52 -6.32
C SER A 69 -0.04 -8.03 -5.10
N PHE A 70 -0.71 -8.54 -4.07
CA PHE A 70 -0.03 -9.13 -2.90
C PHE A 70 0.68 -10.44 -3.23
N ASN A 71 0.07 -11.30 -4.04
CA ASN A 71 0.71 -12.53 -4.48
C ASN A 71 2.00 -12.24 -5.29
N LEU A 72 1.99 -11.19 -6.10
CA LEU A 72 3.17 -10.74 -6.85
C LEU A 72 4.29 -10.24 -5.92
N LEU A 73 3.95 -9.57 -4.83
CA LEU A 73 4.90 -9.14 -3.79
C LEU A 73 5.48 -10.33 -3.01
N LYS A 74 4.66 -11.34 -2.70
CA LYS A 74 5.10 -12.59 -2.05
C LYS A 74 6.00 -13.44 -2.95
N SER A 75 5.78 -13.41 -4.27
CA SER A 75 6.52 -14.24 -5.22
C SER A 75 7.98 -13.80 -5.35
N PRO A 76 8.97 -14.64 -5.03
CA PRO A 76 10.38 -14.30 -5.24
C PRO A 76 10.77 -14.22 -6.72
N SER A 77 9.98 -14.83 -7.61
CA SER A 77 10.24 -14.92 -9.06
C SER A 77 9.49 -13.86 -9.88
N ALA A 78 8.92 -12.83 -9.25
CA ALA A 78 8.24 -11.76 -9.97
C ALA A 78 9.21 -11.02 -10.91
N THR A 79 8.99 -11.15 -12.22
CA THR A 79 9.80 -10.50 -13.27
C THR A 79 9.23 -9.16 -13.74
N HIS A 80 8.02 -8.83 -13.33
CA HIS A 80 7.36 -7.59 -13.74
C HIS A 80 8.10 -6.37 -13.15
N LEU A 81 8.52 -5.44 -14.01
CA LEU A 81 9.35 -4.29 -13.61
C LEU A 81 8.72 -3.48 -12.47
N LEU A 82 7.40 -3.20 -12.53
CA LEU A 82 6.70 -2.50 -11.43
C LEU A 82 6.77 -3.24 -10.09
N ALA A 83 6.75 -4.58 -10.12
CA ALA A 83 6.86 -5.37 -8.89
C ALA A 83 8.28 -5.34 -8.33
N ILE A 84 9.29 -5.34 -9.21
CA ILE A 84 10.69 -5.20 -8.84
C ILE A 84 10.92 -3.82 -8.22
N ASP A 85 10.44 -2.75 -8.86
CA ASP A 85 10.58 -1.39 -8.35
C ASP A 85 9.86 -1.19 -7.02
N LEU A 86 8.62 -1.68 -6.88
CA LEU A 86 7.87 -1.64 -5.64
C LEU A 86 8.59 -2.39 -4.51
N LYS A 87 9.14 -3.59 -4.79
CA LYS A 87 9.95 -4.34 -3.83
C LYS A 87 11.21 -3.58 -3.42
N ARG A 88 11.88 -2.91 -4.35
CA ARG A 88 13.04 -2.07 -4.06
C ARG A 88 12.66 -0.89 -3.17
N CYS A 89 11.56 -0.19 -3.46
CA CYS A 89 11.04 0.88 -2.62
C CYS A 89 10.71 0.39 -1.21
N ILE A 90 10.00 -0.74 -1.07
CA ILE A 90 9.70 -1.36 0.23
C ILE A 90 10.98 -1.69 1.00
N ARG A 91 11.98 -2.25 0.31
CA ARG A 91 13.27 -2.58 0.92
C ARG A 91 13.98 -1.32 1.42
N GLN A 92 14.05 -0.28 0.60
CA GLN A 92 14.65 1.00 0.98
C GLN A 92 13.95 1.62 2.20
N MET A 93 12.61 1.63 2.22
CA MET A 93 11.86 2.13 3.37
C MET A 93 12.20 1.37 4.66
N ARG A 94 12.35 0.04 4.58
CA ARG A 94 12.77 -0.77 5.72
C ARG A 94 14.22 -0.51 6.14
N GLU A 95 15.13 -0.31 5.18
CA GLU A 95 16.52 0.09 5.42
C GLU A 95 16.61 1.47 6.10
N GLU A 96 15.67 2.37 5.81
CA GLU A 96 15.48 3.66 6.48
C GLU A 96 14.80 3.53 7.87
N ASN A 97 14.67 2.32 8.42
CA ASN A 97 13.97 2.01 9.68
C ASN A 97 12.50 2.43 9.71
N LYS A 98 11.83 2.47 8.55
CA LYS A 98 10.37 2.65 8.48
C LYS A 98 9.67 1.30 8.62
N SER A 99 8.64 1.26 9.46
CA SER A 99 7.66 0.18 9.52
C SER A 99 6.81 0.20 8.26
N VAL A 100 6.80 -0.90 7.51
CA VAL A 100 5.98 -1.05 6.30
C VAL A 100 4.90 -2.09 6.56
N GLN A 101 3.65 -1.65 6.54
CA GLN A 101 2.47 -2.48 6.77
C GLN A 101 1.67 -2.66 5.47
N PHE A 102 1.00 -3.79 5.32
CA PHE A 102 0.20 -4.11 4.14
C PHE A 102 -1.24 -4.37 4.55
N PHE A 103 -2.19 -3.78 3.83
CA PHE A 103 -3.62 -3.99 4.07
C PHE A 103 -4.35 -4.38 2.79
N TRP A 104 -5.08 -5.49 2.85
CA TRP A 104 -5.97 -5.93 1.77
C TRP A 104 -7.36 -5.33 1.95
N LEU A 105 -7.75 -4.47 1.02
CA LEU A 105 -9.05 -3.81 1.03
C LEU A 105 -10.10 -4.67 0.34
N LYS A 106 -11.29 -4.75 0.94
CA LYS A 106 -12.46 -5.24 0.23
C LYS A 106 -12.84 -4.24 -0.87
N ALA A 107 -12.69 -4.64 -2.13
CA ALA A 107 -13.29 -3.91 -3.24
C ALA A 107 -14.82 -3.81 -3.02
N ARG A 108 -15.39 -2.60 -3.16
CA ARG A 108 -16.84 -2.46 -3.26
C ARG A 108 -17.23 -2.76 -4.70
N VAL A 109 -18.06 -3.78 -4.88
CA VAL A 109 -18.73 -4.02 -6.16
C VAL A 109 -19.58 -2.77 -6.45
N GLY A 110 -19.23 -2.05 -7.51
CA GLY A 110 -20.06 -0.99 -8.07
C GLY A 110 -21.27 -1.57 -8.77
#